data_AF-A0A970B7X9-F1
#
_entry.id   AF-A0A970B7X9-F1
#
_cell.length_a   1.000
_cell.length_b   1.000
_cell.length_c   1.000
_cell.angle_alpha   90.00
_cell.angle_beta   90.00
_cell.angle_gamma   90.00
#
_symmetry.space_group_name_H-M   'P 1'
#
loop_
_entity.id
_entity.type
_entity.pdbx_description
1 polymer ?
#
loop_
_entity_poly.entity_id
_entity_poly.type
_entity_poly.pdbx_seq_one_letter_code
_entity_poly.pdbx_strand_id
1 'polypeptide(L)'
;MHHQGESVEVNKEKAALWDYVKAFCAIAITAVFAVKIYLTPISLTVDFPTLLSLLLALFSVALAAMFYFKATETSNTFYDNTYKFTRDIAQLLVKIESGFGERLRHLDEGYSSMRSYIQNLPGKSNEDVEKTKRKIETEQQEVEKVVAERNEIIRHLVERSQLHEEEKETVLHQLKAKEEEVLEAQKEVEKLNKHLLLERLKRRRDARERMVLDDGLANFTLRHVVRKIGSEQIRNGSDSFLRRNFGRLVNDLPGGYIEDLEKHGYFESGLTPSGVRYLRAVASSEGNDA
;
A
#
# COMPACT_ATOMS: atom_id res chain seq x y z
N MET A 1 70.63 -16.20 -48.21
CA MET A 1 69.15 -16.06 -48.24
C MET A 1 68.55 -16.44 -49.61
N HIS A 2 69.11 -17.41 -50.36
CA HIS A 2 68.57 -17.80 -51.68
C HIS A 2 67.91 -19.20 -51.74
N HIS A 3 68.00 -20.03 -50.69
CA HIS A 3 67.49 -21.41 -50.72
C HIS A 3 66.07 -21.61 -50.15
N GLN A 4 65.40 -20.55 -49.69
CA GLN A 4 64.11 -20.67 -49.00
C GLN A 4 62.90 -20.34 -49.89
N GLY A 5 63.11 -19.81 -51.11
CA GLY A 5 62.04 -19.55 -52.09
C GLY A 5 61.72 -20.77 -52.97
N GLU A 6 62.75 -21.52 -53.37
CA GLU A 6 62.62 -22.65 -54.31
C GLU A 6 61.87 -23.85 -53.70
N SER A 7 62.02 -24.07 -52.39
CA SER A 7 61.32 -25.14 -51.66
C SER A 7 59.82 -24.87 -51.44
N VAL A 8 59.38 -23.60 -51.51
CA VAL A 8 57.97 -23.22 -51.35
C VAL A 8 57.22 -23.33 -52.69
N GLU A 9 57.86 -22.96 -53.80
CA GLU A 9 57.26 -23.08 -55.14
C GLU A 9 57.08 -24.55 -55.55
N VAL A 10 58.08 -25.40 -55.32
CA VAL A 10 57.98 -26.85 -55.61
C VAL A 10 56.88 -27.53 -54.80
N ASN A 11 56.60 -27.09 -53.58
CA ASN A 11 55.52 -27.65 -52.75
C ASN A 11 54.13 -27.21 -53.22
N LYS A 12 53.98 -25.99 -53.74
CA LYS A 12 52.71 -25.52 -54.33
C LYS A 12 52.37 -26.27 -55.61
N GLU A 13 53.34 -26.53 -56.48
CA GLU A 13 53.12 -27.32 -57.70
C GLU A 13 52.73 -28.77 -57.38
N LYS A 14 53.40 -29.40 -56.40
CA LYS A 14 53.04 -30.75 -55.93
C LYS A 14 51.65 -30.82 -55.30
N ALA A 15 51.26 -29.80 -54.54
CA ALA A 15 49.91 -29.71 -53.97
C ALA A 15 48.84 -29.56 -55.06
N ALA A 16 49.08 -28.71 -56.06
CA ALA A 16 48.19 -28.54 -57.20
C ALA A 16 48.06 -29.83 -58.03
N LEU A 17 49.17 -30.51 -58.31
CA LEU A 17 49.18 -31.82 -58.99
C LEU A 17 48.37 -32.87 -58.22
N TRP A 18 48.47 -32.89 -56.89
CA TRP A 18 47.70 -33.81 -56.06
C TRP A 18 46.19 -33.55 -56.13
N ASP A 19 45.78 -32.29 -56.20
CA ASP A 19 44.37 -31.93 -56.35
C ASP A 19 43.83 -32.25 -57.76
N TYR A 20 44.64 -32.12 -58.81
CA TYR A 20 44.28 -32.61 -60.15
C TYR A 20 44.13 -34.14 -60.19
N VAL A 21 45.00 -34.89 -59.51
CA VAL A 21 44.90 -36.36 -59.42
C VAL A 21 43.62 -36.76 -58.69
N LYS A 22 43.27 -36.09 -57.58
CA LYS A 22 41.99 -36.33 -56.88
C LYS A 22 40.80 -36.03 -57.76
N ALA A 23 40.81 -34.91 -58.48
CA ALA A 23 39.73 -34.53 -59.38
C ALA A 23 39.56 -35.56 -60.51
N PHE A 24 40.67 -36.01 -61.12
CA PHE A 24 40.64 -37.04 -62.14
C PHE A 24 40.14 -38.38 -61.61
N CYS A 25 40.59 -38.81 -60.42
CA CYS A 25 40.08 -40.01 -59.75
C CYS A 25 38.59 -39.89 -59.43
N ALA A 26 38.13 -38.75 -58.94
CA ALA A 26 36.72 -38.52 -58.65
C ALA A 26 35.85 -38.59 -59.92
N ILE A 27 36.33 -37.99 -61.03
CA ILE A 27 35.67 -38.05 -62.33
C ILE A 27 35.66 -39.49 -62.85
N ALA A 28 36.77 -40.21 -62.76
CA ALA A 28 36.86 -41.60 -63.21
C ALA A 28 35.92 -42.52 -62.41
N ILE A 29 35.87 -42.37 -61.08
CA ILE A 29 34.93 -43.13 -60.22
C ILE A 29 33.49 -42.79 -60.59
N THR A 30 33.17 -41.51 -60.77
CA THR A 30 31.82 -41.06 -61.16
C THR A 30 31.43 -41.62 -62.53
N ALA A 31 32.36 -41.62 -63.49
CA ALA A 31 32.14 -42.17 -64.82
C ALA A 31 31.94 -43.70 -64.81
N VAL A 32 32.75 -44.43 -64.03
CA VAL A 32 32.59 -45.88 -63.84
C VAL A 32 31.25 -46.20 -63.18
N PHE A 33 30.83 -45.44 -62.18
CA PHE A 33 29.51 -45.55 -61.57
C PHE A 33 28.39 -45.28 -62.57
N ALA A 34 28.49 -44.22 -63.36
CA ALA A 34 27.48 -43.87 -64.37
C ALA A 34 27.37 -44.96 -65.46
N VAL A 35 28.49 -45.48 -65.95
CA VAL A 35 28.51 -46.58 -66.92
C VAL A 35 27.96 -47.87 -66.32
N LYS A 36 28.29 -48.20 -65.06
CA LYS A 36 27.72 -49.34 -64.33
C LYS A 36 26.21 -49.20 -64.15
N ILE A 37 25.71 -48.02 -63.79
CA ILE A 37 24.28 -47.74 -63.66
C ILE A 37 23.57 -47.88 -65.02
N TYR A 38 24.18 -47.39 -66.10
CA TYR A 38 23.62 -47.47 -67.45
C TYR A 38 23.59 -48.91 -68.01
N LEU A 39 24.65 -49.69 -67.78
CA LEU A 39 24.76 -51.07 -68.28
C LEU A 39 24.02 -52.08 -67.41
N THR A 40 23.74 -51.76 -66.15
CA THR A 40 22.92 -52.62 -65.30
C THR A 40 21.46 -52.40 -65.68
N PRO A 41 20.75 -53.40 -66.22
CA PRO A 41 19.31 -53.29 -66.39
C PRO A 41 18.69 -53.29 -64.99
N ILE A 42 18.55 -52.10 -64.40
CA ILE A 42 17.81 -51.91 -63.16
C ILE A 42 16.34 -52.08 -63.55
N SER A 43 15.87 -53.32 -63.59
CA SER A 43 14.44 -53.62 -63.59
C SER A 43 13.91 -53.30 -62.20
N LEU A 44 13.81 -52.01 -61.89
CA LEU A 44 13.07 -51.48 -60.75
C LEU A 44 11.58 -51.71 -61.06
N THR A 45 11.13 -52.95 -60.92
CA THR A 45 9.71 -53.27 -60.80
C THR A 45 9.27 -52.82 -59.41
N VAL A 46 9.25 -51.51 -59.21
CA VAL A 46 8.69 -50.92 -57.99
C VAL A 46 7.19 -51.03 -58.17
N ASP A 47 6.60 -52.04 -57.51
CA ASP A 47 5.16 -52.13 -57.44
C ASP A 47 4.59 -50.81 -56.88
N PHE A 48 3.48 -50.35 -57.46
CA PHE A 48 2.86 -49.08 -57.10
C PHE A 48 2.69 -48.87 -55.57
N PRO A 49 2.34 -49.89 -54.76
CA PRO A 49 2.31 -49.77 -53.30
C PRO A 49 3.66 -49.43 -52.67
N THR A 50 4.76 -49.95 -53.20
CA THR A 50 6.12 -49.66 -52.71
C THR A 50 6.51 -48.21 -53.01
N LEU A 51 6.15 -47.71 -54.19
CA LEU A 51 6.35 -46.30 -54.56
C LEU A 51 5.51 -45.37 -53.69
N LEU A 52 4.24 -45.73 -53.46
CA LEU A 52 3.34 -44.97 -52.59
C LEU A 52 3.85 -44.94 -51.15
N SER A 53 4.33 -46.08 -50.62
CA SER A 53 4.90 -46.16 -49.27
C SER A 53 6.19 -45.35 -49.12
N LEU A 54 7.06 -45.35 -50.13
CA LEU A 54 8.27 -44.53 -50.15
C LEU A 54 7.92 -43.03 -50.16
N LEU A 55 6.95 -42.65 -50.98
CA LEU A 55 6.46 -41.27 -51.05
C LEU A 55 5.85 -40.83 -49.71
N LEU A 56 5.00 -41.67 -49.10
CA LEU A 56 4.42 -41.40 -47.78
C LEU A 56 5.50 -41.26 -46.71
N ALA A 57 6.50 -42.14 -46.71
CA ALA A 57 7.60 -42.10 -45.77
C ALA A 57 8.39 -40.78 -45.88
N LEU A 58 8.66 -40.33 -47.11
CA LEU A 58 9.35 -39.06 -47.36
C LEU A 58 8.53 -37.86 -46.86
N PHE A 59 7.22 -37.84 -47.12
CA PHE A 59 6.33 -36.80 -46.58
C PHE A 59 6.24 -36.83 -45.06
N SER A 60 6.22 -38.02 -44.45
CA SER A 60 6.15 -38.17 -42.99
C SER A 60 7.40 -37.60 -42.32
N VAL A 61 8.59 -37.88 -42.86
CA VAL A 61 9.85 -37.29 -42.36
C VAL A 61 9.88 -35.77 -42.57
N ALA A 62 9.44 -35.28 -43.74
CA ALA A 62 9.40 -33.85 -44.02
C ALA A 62 8.42 -33.09 -43.08
N LEU A 63 7.24 -33.66 -42.83
CA LEU A 63 6.27 -33.11 -41.88
C LEU A 63 6.80 -33.14 -40.44
N ALA A 64 7.46 -34.21 -40.03
CA ALA A 64 8.10 -34.29 -38.71
C ALA A 64 9.16 -33.21 -38.52
N ALA A 65 10.01 -32.99 -39.53
CA ALA A 65 11.00 -31.91 -39.51
C ALA A 65 10.34 -30.51 -39.47
N MET A 66 9.27 -30.29 -40.24
CA MET A 66 8.51 -29.04 -40.21
C MET A 66 7.88 -28.79 -38.83
N PHE A 67 7.29 -29.82 -38.22
CA PHE A 67 6.74 -29.72 -36.87
C PHE A 67 7.82 -29.45 -35.83
N TYR A 68 9.00 -30.07 -35.95
CA TYR A 68 10.13 -29.82 -35.05
C TYR A 68 10.57 -28.34 -35.11
N PHE A 69 10.77 -27.80 -36.31
CA PHE A 69 11.17 -26.39 -36.45
C PHE A 69 10.10 -25.43 -35.95
N LYS A 70 8.82 -25.68 -36.30
CA LYS A 70 7.71 -24.83 -35.85
C LYS A 70 7.50 -24.91 -34.34
N ALA A 71 7.59 -26.09 -33.75
CA ALA A 71 7.51 -26.26 -32.29
C ALA A 71 8.67 -25.54 -31.59
N THR A 72 9.88 -25.60 -32.14
CA THR A 72 11.06 -24.92 -31.60
C THR A 72 10.91 -23.39 -31.67
N GLU A 73 10.48 -22.85 -32.82
CA GLU A 73 10.23 -21.42 -33.00
C GLU A 73 9.12 -20.91 -32.07
N THR A 74 8.02 -21.67 -31.96
CA THR A 74 6.90 -21.35 -31.06
C THR A 74 7.33 -21.41 -29.60
N SER A 75 8.13 -22.42 -29.22
CA SER A 75 8.65 -22.57 -27.86
C SER A 75 9.59 -21.43 -27.47
N ASN A 76 10.54 -21.07 -28.33
CA ASN A 76 11.43 -19.93 -28.09
C ASN A 76 10.65 -18.62 -27.95
N THR A 77 9.67 -18.40 -28.83
CA THR A 77 8.80 -17.21 -28.76
C THR A 77 7.96 -17.21 -27.48
N PHE A 78 7.48 -18.37 -27.04
CA PHE A 78 6.74 -18.52 -25.79
C PHE A 78 7.61 -18.22 -24.57
N TYR A 79 8.86 -18.70 -24.53
CA TYR A 79 9.78 -18.42 -23.45
C TYR A 79 10.16 -16.94 -23.39
N ASP A 80 10.45 -16.30 -24.53
CA ASP A 80 10.75 -14.87 -24.59
C ASP A 80 9.58 -14.02 -24.12
N ASN A 81 8.36 -14.37 -24.54
CA ASN A 81 7.15 -13.68 -24.10
C ASN A 81 6.87 -13.92 -22.63
N THR A 82 7.06 -15.14 -22.12
CA THR A 82 6.88 -15.45 -20.69
C THR A 82 7.89 -14.69 -19.84
N TYR A 83 9.14 -14.63 -20.28
CA TYR A 83 10.18 -13.87 -19.60
C TYR A 83 9.89 -12.37 -19.59
N LYS A 84 9.54 -11.79 -20.76
CA LYS A 84 9.13 -10.38 -20.85
C LYS A 84 7.92 -10.10 -19.96
N PHE A 85 6.88 -10.94 -20.02
CA PHE A 85 5.68 -10.81 -19.20
C PHE A 85 6.00 -10.85 -17.71
N THR A 86 6.83 -11.80 -17.27
CA THR A 86 7.24 -11.91 -15.87
C THR A 86 8.05 -10.69 -15.43
N ARG A 87 8.97 -10.21 -16.27
CA ARG A 87 9.75 -9.00 -16.00
C ARG A 87 8.86 -7.76 -15.91
N ASP A 88 7.91 -7.61 -16.82
CA ASP A 88 7.01 -6.47 -16.87
C ASP A 88 6.05 -6.48 -15.66
N ILE A 89 5.58 -7.65 -15.21
CA ILE A 89 4.86 -7.80 -13.93
C ILE A 89 5.75 -7.40 -12.75
N ALA A 90 6.99 -7.88 -12.68
CA ALA A 90 7.90 -7.52 -11.60
C ALA A 90 8.16 -6.01 -11.55
N GLN A 91 8.36 -5.37 -12.70
CA GLN A 91 8.50 -3.91 -12.79
C GLN A 91 7.22 -3.18 -12.36
N LEU A 92 6.05 -3.68 -12.77
CA LEU A 92 4.78 -3.13 -12.33
C LEU A 92 4.63 -3.23 -10.81
N LEU A 93 5.03 -4.35 -10.23
CA LEU A 93 4.98 -4.61 -8.79
C LEU A 93 5.91 -3.66 -8.02
N VAL A 94 7.13 -3.44 -8.52
CA VAL A 94 8.06 -2.45 -7.96
C VAL A 94 7.48 -1.03 -8.04
N LYS A 95 6.84 -0.67 -9.16
CA LYS A 95 6.20 0.65 -9.32
C LYS A 95 4.99 0.82 -8.41
N ILE A 96 4.25 -0.26 -8.19
CA ILE A 96 3.12 -0.30 -7.25
C ILE A 96 3.63 -0.19 -5.81
N GLU A 97 4.69 -0.92 -5.44
CA GLU A 97 5.33 -0.83 -4.13
C GLU A 97 5.87 0.58 -3.86
N SER A 98 6.57 1.19 -4.83
CA SER A 98 7.04 2.56 -4.70
C SER A 98 5.88 3.56 -4.64
N GLY A 99 4.83 3.36 -5.44
CA GLY A 99 3.63 4.20 -5.42
C GLY A 99 2.83 4.10 -4.12
N PHE A 100 2.69 2.91 -3.55
CA PHE A 100 2.09 2.71 -2.24
C PHE A 100 2.97 3.24 -1.11
N GLY A 101 4.29 3.05 -1.19
CA GLY A 101 5.24 3.61 -0.24
C GLY A 101 5.17 5.13 -0.18
N GLU A 102 5.15 5.80 -1.34
CA GLU A 102 5.03 7.26 -1.43
C GLU A 102 3.67 7.74 -0.89
N ARG A 103 2.57 7.09 -1.27
CA ARG A 103 1.22 7.44 -0.77
C ARG A 103 1.06 7.20 0.73
N LEU A 104 1.64 6.12 1.26
CA LEU A 104 1.66 5.83 2.69
C LEU A 104 2.51 6.84 3.46
N ARG A 105 3.68 7.23 2.92
CA ARG A 105 4.51 8.28 3.51
C ARG A 105 3.77 9.62 3.54
N HIS A 106 3.09 9.98 2.45
CA HIS A 106 2.26 11.18 2.39
C HIS A 106 1.07 11.13 3.36
N LEU A 107 0.48 9.94 3.58
CA LEU A 107 -0.56 9.71 4.58
C LEU A 107 -0.02 9.84 6.01
N ASP A 108 1.17 9.32 6.31
CA ASP A 108 1.81 9.45 7.64
C ASP A 108 2.22 10.90 7.94
N GLU A 109 2.75 11.62 6.94
CA GLU A 109 3.00 13.06 7.00
C GLU A 109 1.70 13.87 7.16
N GLY A 110 0.63 13.49 6.46
CA GLY A 110 -0.72 14.03 6.63
C GLY A 110 -1.28 13.77 8.04
N TYR A 111 -1.12 12.56 8.57
CA TYR A 111 -1.59 12.20 9.91
C TYR A 111 -0.78 12.86 11.02
N SER A 112 0.54 13.00 10.87
CA SER A 112 1.41 13.67 11.85
C SER A 112 1.19 15.18 11.86
N SER A 113 0.97 15.81 10.71
CA SER A 113 0.56 17.23 10.63
C SER A 113 -0.83 17.45 11.24
N MET A 114 -1.77 16.53 11.01
CA MET A 114 -3.10 16.58 11.63
C MET A 114 -3.04 16.33 13.14
N ARG A 115 -2.23 15.37 13.60
CA ARG A 115 -2.00 15.07 15.02
C ARG A 115 -1.34 16.24 15.74
N SER A 116 -0.32 16.85 15.13
CA SER A 116 0.34 18.03 15.69
C SER A 116 -0.60 19.24 15.72
N TYR A 117 -1.45 19.43 14.71
CA TYR A 117 -2.48 20.46 14.73
C TYR A 117 -3.52 20.21 15.83
N ILE A 118 -3.95 18.96 16.02
CA ILE A 118 -4.90 18.56 17.09
C ILE A 118 -4.27 18.67 18.49
N GLN A 119 -2.99 18.36 18.64
CA GLN A 119 -2.24 18.49 19.90
C GLN A 119 -1.89 19.95 20.22
N ASN A 120 -1.63 20.77 19.22
CA ASN A 120 -1.32 22.20 19.35
C ASN A 120 -2.57 23.09 19.29
N LEU A 121 -3.74 22.58 19.71
CA LEU A 121 -4.93 23.40 19.90
C LEU A 121 -5.08 23.82 21.38
N PRO A 122 -4.38 24.88 21.86
CA PRO A 122 -4.83 25.61 23.03
C PRO A 122 -6.07 26.42 22.63
N GLY A 123 -7.03 26.58 23.55
CA GLY A 123 -8.40 26.96 23.21
C GLY A 123 -8.61 28.22 22.34
N LYS A 124 -9.74 28.19 21.60
CA LYS A 124 -10.31 29.15 20.60
C LYS A 124 -9.84 28.84 19.16
N SER A 125 -10.65 28.86 18.09
CA SER A 125 -11.91 29.56 17.76
C SER A 125 -12.77 28.75 16.76
N ASN A 126 -14.03 29.17 16.48
CA ASN A 126 -14.94 28.54 15.51
C ASN A 126 -14.41 28.53 14.05
N GLU A 127 -13.37 29.32 13.75
CA GLU A 127 -12.83 29.51 12.41
C GLU A 127 -11.99 28.32 11.92
N ASP A 128 -11.31 27.63 12.84
CA ASP A 128 -10.47 26.45 12.51
C ASP A 128 -11.32 25.18 12.27
N VAL A 129 -12.51 25.12 12.86
CA VAL A 129 -13.50 24.06 12.59
C VAL A 129 -14.07 24.22 11.18
N GLU A 130 -14.38 25.45 10.76
CA GLU A 130 -14.80 25.77 9.39
C GLU A 130 -13.69 25.45 8.37
N LYS A 131 -12.42 25.78 8.67
CA LYS A 131 -11.29 25.42 7.79
C LYS A 131 -11.10 23.91 7.66
N THR A 132 -11.26 23.17 8.76
CA THR A 132 -11.16 21.70 8.74
C THR A 132 -12.31 21.09 7.94
N LYS A 133 -13.53 21.62 8.07
CA LYS A 133 -14.69 21.19 7.29
C LYS A 133 -14.51 21.44 5.80
N ARG A 134 -13.97 22.61 5.42
CA ARG A 134 -13.64 22.93 4.02
C ARG A 134 -12.56 22.03 3.46
N LYS A 135 -11.53 21.69 4.26
CA LYS A 135 -10.48 20.74 3.85
C LYS A 135 -11.04 19.33 3.62
N ILE A 136 -11.94 18.88 4.48
CA ILE A 136 -12.62 17.59 4.30
C ILE A 136 -13.45 17.61 3.01
N GLU A 137 -14.21 18.68 2.74
CA GLU A 137 -14.97 18.80 1.48
C GLU A 137 -14.07 18.83 0.23
N THR A 138 -12.90 19.47 0.31
CA THR A 138 -11.95 19.50 -0.81
C THR A 138 -11.29 18.14 -1.03
N GLU A 139 -10.85 17.47 0.03
CA GLU A 139 -10.31 16.10 -0.06
C GLU A 139 -11.36 15.11 -0.58
N GLN A 140 -12.63 15.30 -0.21
CA GLN A 140 -13.73 14.46 -0.69
C GLN A 140 -13.98 14.63 -2.19
N GLN A 141 -13.90 15.86 -2.71
CA GLN A 141 -13.94 16.13 -4.16
C GLN A 141 -12.72 15.54 -4.89
N GLU A 142 -11.54 15.54 -4.28
CA GLU A 142 -10.36 14.91 -4.88
C GLU A 142 -10.49 13.38 -4.92
N VAL A 143 -11.01 12.77 -3.86
CA VAL A 143 -11.32 11.32 -3.86
C VAL A 143 -12.34 10.99 -4.95
N GLU A 144 -13.39 11.80 -5.12
CA GLU A 144 -14.40 11.60 -6.16
C GLU A 144 -13.80 11.70 -7.58
N LYS A 145 -12.89 12.66 -7.81
CA LYS A 145 -12.14 12.75 -9.08
C LYS A 145 -11.25 11.55 -9.34
N VAL A 146 -10.51 11.10 -8.33
CA VAL A 146 -9.61 9.93 -8.46
C VAL A 146 -10.41 8.65 -8.74
N VAL A 147 -11.59 8.51 -8.15
CA VAL A 147 -12.51 7.40 -8.45
C VAL A 147 -13.03 7.50 -9.90
N ALA A 148 -13.41 8.70 -10.36
CA ALA A 148 -13.87 8.89 -11.74
C ALA A 148 -12.77 8.56 -12.76
N GLU A 149 -11.54 9.02 -12.55
CA GLU A 149 -10.38 8.70 -13.42
C GLU A 149 -10.08 7.20 -13.43
N ARG A 150 -10.13 6.54 -12.27
CA ARG A 150 -9.98 5.08 -12.18
C ARG A 150 -11.03 4.37 -13.04
N ASN A 151 -12.27 4.82 -13.00
CA ASN A 151 -13.37 4.20 -13.75
C ASN A 151 -13.20 4.36 -15.25
N GLU A 152 -12.72 5.51 -15.70
CA GLU A 152 -12.41 5.75 -17.11
C GLU A 152 -11.28 4.82 -17.60
N ILE A 153 -10.24 4.62 -16.78
CA ILE A 153 -9.16 3.68 -17.07
C ILE A 153 -9.68 2.25 -17.15
N ILE A 154 -10.54 1.83 -16.21
CA ILE A 154 -11.10 0.48 -16.20
C ILE A 154 -11.98 0.25 -17.43
N ARG A 155 -12.82 1.23 -17.78
CA ARG A 155 -13.67 1.16 -18.98
C ARG A 155 -12.83 1.02 -20.24
N HIS A 156 -11.77 1.80 -20.37
CA HIS A 156 -10.84 1.72 -21.50
C HIS A 156 -10.08 0.38 -21.55
N LEU A 157 -9.75 -0.22 -20.41
CA LEU A 157 -9.14 -1.55 -20.33
C LEU A 157 -10.12 -2.66 -20.73
N VAL A 158 -11.38 -2.57 -20.32
CA VAL A 158 -12.44 -3.51 -20.72
C VAL A 158 -12.71 -3.39 -22.21
N GLU A 159 -12.78 -2.19 -22.76
CA GLU A 159 -12.97 -1.96 -24.21
C GLU A 159 -11.81 -2.53 -25.04
N ARG A 160 -10.56 -2.36 -24.59
CA ARG A 160 -9.37 -2.91 -25.25
C ARG A 160 -9.16 -4.41 -25.06
N SER A 161 -9.84 -5.03 -24.11
CA SER A 161 -9.75 -6.47 -23.88
C SER A 161 -10.49 -7.24 -24.98
N GLN A 162 -9.93 -8.38 -25.42
CA GLN A 162 -10.57 -9.32 -26.35
C GLN A 162 -11.64 -10.19 -25.65
N LEU A 163 -12.35 -9.63 -24.67
CA LEU A 163 -13.44 -10.32 -23.99
C LEU A 163 -14.67 -10.41 -24.90
N HIS A 164 -15.44 -11.50 -24.76
CA HIS A 164 -16.72 -11.64 -25.44
C HIS A 164 -17.72 -10.60 -24.90
N GLU A 165 -18.67 -10.15 -25.72
CA GLU A 165 -19.51 -8.99 -25.38
C GLU A 165 -20.32 -9.19 -24.08
N GLU A 166 -20.77 -10.43 -23.81
CA GLU A 166 -21.44 -10.81 -22.55
C GLU A 166 -20.52 -10.72 -21.31
N GLU A 167 -19.24 -11.05 -21.46
CA GLU A 167 -18.25 -10.96 -20.37
C GLU A 167 -17.90 -9.51 -20.05
N LYS A 168 -17.86 -8.64 -21.07
CA LYS A 168 -17.69 -7.19 -20.87
C LYS A 168 -18.87 -6.61 -20.09
N GLU A 169 -20.09 -6.98 -20.46
CA GLU A 169 -21.30 -6.45 -19.82
C GLU A 169 -21.41 -6.90 -18.35
N THR A 170 -21.07 -8.16 -18.05
CA THR A 170 -21.03 -8.66 -16.67
C THR A 170 -19.95 -7.98 -15.83
N VAL A 171 -18.75 -7.78 -16.37
CA VAL A 171 -17.67 -7.06 -15.67
C VAL A 171 -18.06 -5.61 -15.38
N LEU A 172 -18.65 -4.91 -16.35
CA LEU A 172 -19.13 -3.54 -16.15
C LEU A 172 -20.24 -3.46 -15.09
N HIS A 173 -21.17 -4.42 -15.10
CA HIS A 173 -22.24 -4.48 -14.10
C HIS A 173 -21.69 -4.71 -12.68
N GLN A 174 -20.75 -5.65 -12.53
CA GLN A 174 -20.10 -5.92 -11.25
C GLN A 174 -19.28 -4.72 -10.75
N LEU A 175 -18.61 -4.02 -11.66
CA LEU A 175 -17.85 -2.82 -11.34
C LEU A 175 -18.78 -1.73 -10.78
N LYS A 176 -19.89 -1.47 -11.47
CA LYS A 176 -20.88 -0.47 -11.06
C LYS A 176 -21.51 -0.79 -9.70
N ALA A 177 -21.85 -2.06 -9.46
CA ALA A 177 -22.37 -2.50 -8.16
C ALA A 177 -21.36 -2.29 -7.02
N LYS A 178 -20.07 -2.59 -7.27
CA LYS A 178 -19.00 -2.39 -6.27
C LYS A 178 -18.68 -0.91 -6.04
N GLU A 179 -18.86 -0.05 -7.04
CA GLU A 179 -18.72 1.41 -6.88
C GLU A 179 -19.79 1.98 -5.95
N GLU A 180 -21.04 1.55 -6.11
CA GLU A 180 -22.14 1.99 -5.28
C GLU A 180 -21.91 1.62 -3.80
N GLU A 181 -21.39 0.40 -3.56
CA GLU A 181 -20.98 -0.09 -2.24
C GLU A 181 -19.85 0.76 -1.62
N VAL A 182 -18.86 1.18 -2.43
CA VAL A 182 -17.76 2.06 -1.96
C VAL A 182 -18.27 3.45 -1.61
N LEU A 183 -19.18 4.01 -2.41
CA LEU A 183 -19.78 5.32 -2.13
C LEU A 183 -20.62 5.30 -0.86
N GLU A 184 -21.37 4.22 -0.61
CA GLU A 184 -22.10 4.04 0.64
C GLU A 184 -21.16 3.93 1.85
N ALA A 185 -20.12 3.11 1.76
CA ALA A 185 -19.13 2.97 2.82
C ALA A 185 -18.42 4.30 3.15
N GLN A 186 -18.07 5.09 2.12
CA GLN A 186 -17.48 6.42 2.33
C GLN A 186 -18.45 7.38 3.04
N LYS A 187 -19.74 7.39 2.65
CA LYS A 187 -20.78 8.18 3.33
C LYS A 187 -20.96 7.76 4.78
N GLU A 188 -20.87 6.47 5.10
CA GLU A 188 -20.94 5.99 6.48
C GLU A 188 -19.74 6.43 7.31
N VAL A 189 -18.52 6.33 6.77
CA VAL A 189 -17.30 6.82 7.43
C VAL A 189 -17.40 8.32 7.71
N GLU A 190 -17.93 9.10 6.78
CA GLU A 190 -18.14 10.53 6.97
C GLU A 190 -19.15 10.81 8.10
N LYS A 191 -20.27 10.07 8.13
CA LYS A 191 -21.27 10.17 9.22
C LYS A 191 -20.65 9.85 10.58
N LEU A 192 -19.86 8.78 10.67
CA LEU A 192 -19.18 8.36 11.89
C LEU A 192 -18.14 9.39 12.34
N ASN A 193 -17.36 9.95 11.42
CA ASN A 193 -16.41 11.02 11.72
C ASN A 193 -17.10 12.28 12.24
N LYS A 194 -18.21 12.69 11.61
CA LYS A 194 -19.04 13.81 12.09
C LYS A 194 -19.58 13.54 13.49
N HIS A 195 -20.08 12.34 13.76
CA HIS A 195 -20.59 11.96 15.07
C HIS A 195 -19.49 12.00 16.14
N LEU A 196 -18.33 11.43 15.86
CA LEU A 196 -17.19 11.38 16.77
C LEU A 196 -16.61 12.77 17.07
N LEU A 197 -16.61 13.67 16.08
CA LEU A 197 -16.24 15.06 16.28
C LEU A 197 -17.25 15.78 17.19
N LEU A 198 -18.55 15.61 16.94
CA LEU A 198 -19.61 16.18 17.77
C LEU A 198 -19.56 15.66 19.21
N GLU A 199 -19.31 14.37 19.40
CA GLU A 199 -19.19 13.77 20.73
C GLU A 199 -17.99 14.33 21.49
N ARG A 200 -16.83 14.49 20.82
CA ARG A 200 -15.64 15.13 21.41
C ARG A 200 -15.90 16.60 21.78
N LEU A 201 -16.63 17.34 20.96
CA LEU A 201 -17.04 18.71 21.27
C LEU A 201 -17.98 18.77 22.47
N LYS A 202 -18.94 17.85 22.56
CA LYS A 202 -19.86 17.74 23.71
C LYS A 202 -19.10 17.43 25.00
N ARG A 203 -18.22 16.42 25.01
CA ARG A 203 -17.38 16.10 26.17
C ARG A 203 -16.49 17.27 26.60
N ARG A 204 -15.94 18.05 25.66
CA ARG A 204 -15.17 19.26 25.98
C ARG A 204 -16.03 20.37 26.57
N ARG A 205 -17.26 20.55 26.08
CA ARG A 205 -18.22 21.51 26.66
C ARG A 205 -18.58 21.10 28.09
N ASP A 206 -18.93 19.84 28.32
CA ASP A 206 -19.28 19.30 29.63
C ASP A 206 -18.11 19.33 30.63
N ALA A 207 -16.87 19.23 30.14
CA ALA A 207 -15.66 19.39 30.97
C ALA A 207 -15.41 20.86 31.32
N ARG A 208 -15.63 21.78 30.37
CA ARG A 208 -15.47 23.22 30.60
C ARG A 208 -16.55 23.78 31.54
N GLU A 209 -17.77 23.28 31.45
CA GLU A 209 -18.89 23.65 32.33
C GLU A 209 -18.63 23.18 33.78
N ARG A 210 -18.02 22.00 33.95
CA ARG A 210 -17.52 21.52 35.26
C ARG A 210 -16.37 22.36 35.81
N MET A 211 -15.48 22.86 34.94
CA MET A 211 -14.31 23.67 35.34
C MET A 211 -14.68 25.10 35.77
N VAL A 212 -15.77 25.67 35.25
CA VAL A 212 -16.25 27.01 35.65
C VAL A 212 -16.99 26.98 37.01
N LEU A 213 -17.64 25.87 37.35
CA LEU A 213 -18.22 25.65 38.69
C LEU A 213 -17.13 25.44 39.76
N ASP A 214 -15.99 24.88 39.36
CA ASP A 214 -14.83 24.66 40.24
C ASP A 214 -14.15 25.98 40.67
N ASP A 215 -14.20 27.04 39.85
CA ASP A 215 -13.58 28.33 40.18
C ASP A 215 -14.30 29.06 41.33
N GLY A 216 -15.64 28.98 41.41
CA GLY A 216 -16.40 29.57 42.52
C GLY A 216 -16.16 28.84 43.85
N LEU A 217 -16.17 27.51 43.80
CA LEU A 217 -15.91 26.66 44.95
C LEU A 217 -14.45 26.79 45.42
N ALA A 218 -13.50 26.80 44.49
CA ALA A 218 -12.07 26.97 44.77
C ALA A 218 -11.78 28.35 45.37
N ASN A 219 -12.33 29.43 44.80
CA ASN A 219 -12.17 30.78 45.34
C ASN A 219 -12.77 30.92 46.74
N PHE A 220 -13.93 30.33 46.99
CA PHE A 220 -14.52 30.33 48.33
C PHE A 220 -13.67 29.56 49.33
N THR A 221 -13.20 28.37 48.92
CA THR A 221 -12.33 27.49 49.70
C THR A 221 -11.03 28.22 50.08
N LEU A 222 -10.41 28.91 49.11
CA LEU A 222 -9.18 29.67 49.33
C LEU A 222 -9.39 30.79 50.37
N ARG A 223 -10.45 31.59 50.20
CA ARG A 223 -10.71 32.75 51.07
C ARG A 223 -11.15 32.38 52.49
N HIS A 224 -11.95 31.33 52.67
CA HIS A 224 -12.62 31.04 53.94
C HIS A 224 -12.07 29.82 54.68
N VAL A 225 -11.45 28.88 53.96
CA VAL A 225 -10.91 27.65 54.54
C VAL A 225 -9.38 27.70 54.56
N VAL A 226 -8.75 27.93 53.41
CA VAL A 226 -7.28 27.93 53.31
C VAL A 226 -6.68 29.06 54.14
N ARG A 227 -7.24 30.27 54.09
CA ARG A 227 -6.77 31.40 54.90
C ARG A 227 -6.92 31.20 56.42
N LYS A 228 -7.91 30.42 56.87
CA LYS A 228 -8.16 30.16 58.30
C LYS A 228 -7.28 29.05 58.87
N ILE A 229 -6.99 28.01 58.08
CA ILE A 229 -6.11 26.91 58.49
C ILE A 229 -4.63 27.25 58.22
N GLY A 230 -4.35 28.00 57.15
CA GLY A 230 -3.02 28.31 56.65
C GLY A 230 -2.59 27.36 55.52
N SER A 231 -2.14 27.94 54.41
CA SER A 231 -1.72 27.21 53.20
C SER A 231 -0.60 26.20 53.48
N GLU A 232 0.44 26.60 54.21
CA GLU A 232 1.55 25.73 54.60
C GLU A 232 1.11 24.58 55.53
N GLN A 233 0.14 24.82 56.40
CA GLN A 233 -0.42 23.78 57.26
C GLN A 233 -1.29 22.79 56.49
N ILE A 234 -1.94 23.24 55.41
CA ILE A 234 -2.73 22.38 54.52
C ILE A 234 -1.82 21.50 53.66
N ARG A 235 -0.74 22.07 53.12
CA ARG A 235 0.21 21.36 52.26
C ARG A 235 0.96 20.28 53.02
N ASN A 236 1.46 20.61 54.21
CA ASN A 236 2.37 19.74 54.97
C ASN A 236 1.68 18.97 56.12
N GLY A 237 0.44 19.32 56.45
CA GLY A 237 -0.32 18.69 57.52
C GLY A 237 -0.79 17.27 57.17
N SER A 238 -0.88 16.40 58.18
CA SER A 238 -1.42 15.06 58.03
C SER A 238 -2.92 15.08 57.72
N ASP A 239 -3.42 14.05 57.02
CA ASP A 239 -4.83 13.96 56.65
C ASP A 239 -5.78 14.04 57.88
N SER A 240 -5.36 13.47 59.01
CA SER A 240 -6.09 13.54 60.28
C SER A 240 -6.11 14.95 60.89
N PHE A 241 -5.03 15.71 60.74
CA PHE A 241 -4.98 17.11 61.14
C PHE A 241 -5.94 17.95 60.30
N LEU A 242 -5.98 17.73 58.99
CA LEU A 242 -6.86 18.47 58.07
C LEU A 242 -8.33 18.17 58.33
N ARG A 243 -8.68 16.90 58.51
CA ARG A 243 -10.06 16.50 58.87
C ARG A 243 -10.52 17.14 60.18
N ARG A 244 -9.64 17.19 61.19
CA ARG A 244 -9.96 17.78 62.50
C ARG A 244 -10.13 19.30 62.42
N ASN A 245 -9.21 20.00 61.74
CA ASN A 245 -9.28 21.45 61.62
C ASN A 245 -10.41 21.91 60.71
N PHE A 246 -10.62 21.21 59.59
CA PHE A 246 -11.79 21.45 58.75
C PHE A 246 -13.08 21.21 59.53
N GLY A 247 -13.19 20.11 60.29
CA GLY A 247 -14.34 19.80 61.13
C GLY A 247 -14.69 20.88 62.17
N ARG A 248 -13.69 21.61 62.69
CA ARG A 248 -13.93 22.77 63.57
C ARG A 248 -14.50 23.97 62.83
N LEU A 249 -14.20 24.10 61.54
CA LEU A 249 -14.67 25.20 60.69
C LEU A 249 -16.02 24.90 60.04
N VAL A 250 -16.44 23.62 59.95
CA VAL A 250 -17.70 23.22 59.30
C VAL A 250 -18.90 24.02 59.81
N ASN A 251 -18.99 24.24 61.13
CA ASN A 251 -20.11 24.97 61.73
C ASN A 251 -20.12 26.48 61.40
N ASP A 252 -18.99 27.03 60.96
CA ASP A 252 -18.83 28.45 60.62
C ASP A 252 -18.94 28.68 59.10
N LEU A 253 -19.12 27.62 58.31
CA LEU A 253 -19.21 27.70 56.85
C LEU A 253 -20.67 27.75 56.39
N PRO A 254 -21.01 28.49 55.31
CA PRO A 254 -22.37 28.51 54.78
C PRO A 254 -22.82 27.11 54.35
N GLY A 255 -24.08 26.75 54.65
CA GLY A 255 -24.64 25.45 54.30
C GLY A 255 -24.52 25.12 52.80
N GLY A 256 -24.75 26.10 51.92
CA GLY A 256 -24.61 25.91 50.47
C GLY A 256 -23.19 25.52 50.02
N TYR A 257 -22.14 25.97 50.73
CA TYR A 257 -20.77 25.53 50.46
C TYR A 257 -20.55 24.07 50.85
N ILE A 258 -21.17 23.62 51.95
CA ILE A 258 -21.09 22.22 52.38
C ILE A 258 -21.86 21.32 51.39
N GLU A 259 -23.05 21.73 50.94
CA GLU A 259 -23.81 21.03 49.91
C GLU A 259 -23.01 20.91 48.59
N ASP A 260 -22.28 21.97 48.21
CA ASP A 260 -21.42 21.94 47.03
C ASP A 260 -20.24 20.96 47.22
N LEU A 261 -19.65 20.88 48.41
CA LEU A 261 -18.59 19.90 48.70
C LEU A 261 -19.13 18.46 48.71
N GLU A 262 -20.35 18.24 49.22
CA GLU A 262 -21.02 16.92 49.21
C GLU A 262 -21.33 16.48 47.77
N LYS A 263 -21.84 17.39 46.95
CA LYS A 263 -22.14 17.13 45.53
C LYS A 263 -20.91 16.70 44.72
N HIS A 264 -19.72 17.17 45.10
CA HIS A 264 -18.45 16.80 44.47
C HIS A 264 -17.74 15.63 45.19
N GLY A 265 -18.35 15.04 46.23
CA GLY A 265 -17.78 13.92 46.99
C GLY A 265 -16.56 14.30 47.86
N TYR A 266 -16.41 15.59 48.16
CA TYR A 266 -15.34 16.11 49.01
C TYR A 266 -15.72 16.10 50.50
N PHE A 267 -17.02 16.03 50.80
CA PHE A 267 -17.58 16.00 52.14
C PHE A 267 -18.71 14.98 52.22
N GLU A 268 -18.81 14.27 53.34
CA GLU A 268 -19.95 13.40 53.68
C GLU A 268 -20.33 13.68 55.14
N SER A 269 -19.92 12.84 56.09
CA SER A 269 -19.99 13.14 57.54
C SER A 269 -18.71 13.83 58.06
N GLY A 270 -18.00 14.50 57.16
CA GLY A 270 -16.63 14.98 57.35
C GLY A 270 -15.84 14.97 56.04
N LEU A 271 -14.65 15.56 56.07
CA LEU A 271 -13.80 15.69 54.88
C LEU A 271 -13.33 14.31 54.37
N THR A 272 -13.63 13.98 53.12
CA THR A 272 -13.26 12.70 52.48
C THR A 272 -11.80 12.70 52.03
N PRO A 273 -11.19 11.55 51.66
CA PRO A 273 -9.84 11.53 51.07
C PRO A 273 -9.74 12.37 49.79
N SER A 274 -10.83 12.49 49.04
CA SER A 274 -10.91 13.35 47.86
C SER A 274 -10.97 14.82 48.26
N GLY A 275 -11.71 15.17 49.32
CA GLY A 275 -11.75 16.52 49.89
C GLY A 275 -10.41 17.00 50.43
N VAL A 276 -9.63 16.13 51.08
CA VAL A 276 -8.26 16.45 51.53
C VAL A 276 -7.37 16.80 50.33
N ARG A 277 -7.44 16.02 49.26
CA ARG A 277 -6.68 16.27 48.02
C ARG A 277 -7.11 17.57 47.35
N TYR A 278 -8.40 17.86 47.32
CA TYR A 278 -8.95 19.12 46.84
C TYR A 278 -8.42 20.32 47.63
N LEU A 279 -8.47 20.29 48.97
CA LEU A 279 -7.93 21.37 49.80
C LEU A 279 -6.43 21.62 49.55
N ARG A 280 -5.64 20.55 49.36
CA ARG A 280 -4.22 20.67 49.00
C ARG A 280 -4.01 21.28 47.62
N ALA A 281 -4.84 20.93 46.65
CA ALA A 281 -4.79 21.50 45.30
C ALA A 281 -5.07 23.00 45.33
N VAL A 282 -6.12 23.42 46.04
CA VAL A 282 -6.49 24.85 46.21
C VAL A 282 -5.44 25.62 47.02
N ALA A 283 -4.86 25.02 48.07
CA ALA A 283 -3.78 25.66 48.83
C ALA A 283 -2.49 25.81 48.02
N SER A 284 -2.26 24.93 47.04
CA SER A 284 -1.08 25.00 46.16
C SER A 284 -1.22 26.08 45.09
N SER A 285 -2.44 26.45 44.70
CA SER A 285 -2.66 27.57 43.76
C SER A 285 -2.46 28.95 44.39
N GLU A 286 -2.55 29.09 45.72
CA GLU A 286 -2.30 30.38 46.42
C GLU A 286 -0.83 30.83 46.35
N GLY A 287 0.12 29.89 46.27
CA GLY A 287 1.56 30.18 46.27
C GLY A 287 2.16 30.55 44.92
N ASN A 288 1.37 30.55 43.84
CA ASN A 288 1.85 30.82 42.48
C ASN A 288 1.52 32.24 41.97
N ASP A 289 0.79 33.02 42.77
CA ASP A 289 0.36 34.40 42.46
C ASP A 289 1.01 35.46 43.37
N ALA A 290 2.13 35.12 44.05
CA ALA A 290 2.92 36.02 44.88
C ALA A 290 4.28 36.35 44.26
#